data_AF-A0A2H5RXS6-F1
#
_entry.id   AF-A0A2H5RXS6-F1
#
_cell.length_a   1.000
_cell.length_b   1.000
_cell.length_c   1.000
_cell.angle_alpha   90.00
_cell.angle_beta   90.00
_cell.angle_gamma   90.00
#
_symmetry.space_group_name_H-M   'P 1'
#
loop_
_entity.id
_entity.type
_entity.pdbx_description
1 polymer ?
#
loop_
_entity_poly.entity_id
_entity_poly.type
_entity_poly.pdbx_seq_one_letter_code
_entity_poly.pdbx_strand_id
1 'polypeptide(L)' 'MECTKAMECTEVAWEIIKHFQDDFSTLYSCFQVNKLWSRLTIPFIWEDPFSFKQPKNYNYIEAYLFLLDI' A
#
# COMPACT_ATOMS: atom_id res chain seq x y z
N MET A 1 20.32 4.03 21.94
CA MET A 1 21.10 3.38 20.86
C MET A 1 20.20 2.50 19.98
N GLU A 2 19.27 1.71 20.53
CA GLU A 2 18.32 0.91 19.73
C GLU A 2 17.29 1.73 18.95
N CYS A 3 16.76 2.82 19.51
CA CYS A 3 15.76 3.66 18.82
C CYS A 3 16.30 4.32 17.54
N THR A 4 17.57 4.73 17.53
CA THR A 4 18.19 5.38 16.37
C THR A 4 18.28 4.42 15.19
N LYS A 5 18.68 3.16 15.45
CA LYS A 5 18.76 2.12 14.42
C LYS A 5 17.39 1.72 13.86
N ALA A 6 16.36 1.67 14.71
CA ALA A 6 14.99 1.41 14.25
C ALA A 6 14.43 2.57 13.40
N MET A 7 14.78 3.81 13.74
CA MET A 7 14.41 5.00 12.97
C MET A 7 15.11 5.01 11.59
N GLU A 8 16.43 4.75 11.55
CA GLU A 8 17.20 4.62 10.31
C GLU A 8 16.64 3.52 9.39
N CYS A 9 16.28 2.35 9.94
CA CYS A 9 15.63 1.29 9.18
C CYS A 9 14.27 1.70 8.60
N THR A 10 13.56 2.61 9.27
CA THR A 10 12.25 3.12 8.80
C THR A 10 12.44 4.11 7.66
N GLU A 11 13.42 5.01 7.75
CA GLU A 11 13.72 5.98 6.69
C GLU A 11 14.16 5.29 5.40
N VAL A 12 15.05 4.29 5.50
CA VAL A 12 15.49 3.52 4.32
C VAL A 12 14.32 2.76 3.70
N ALA A 13 13.49 2.09 4.51
CA ALA A 13 12.32 1.38 4.00
C ALA A 13 11.30 2.33 3.35
N TRP A 14 11.13 3.53 3.90
CA TRP A 14 10.26 4.57 3.34
C TRP A 14 10.75 5.02 1.95
N GLU A 15 12.03 5.33 1.80
CA GLU A 15 12.59 5.73 0.50
C GLU A 15 12.48 4.62 -0.55
N ILE A 16 12.65 3.35 -0.15
CA ILE A 16 12.42 2.20 -1.04
C ILE A 16 10.95 2.15 -1.48
N ILE A 17 9.99 2.23 -0.55
CA ILE A 17 8.56 2.19 -0.88
C ILE A 17 8.16 3.36 -1.77
N LYS A 18 8.67 4.56 -1.47
CA LYS A 18 8.44 5.77 -2.26
C LYS A 18 8.95 5.63 -3.70
N HIS A 19 10.08 4.95 -3.90
CA HIS A 19 10.57 4.66 -5.25
C HIS A 19 9.58 3.82 -6.08
N PHE A 20 8.75 3.00 -5.41
CA PHE A 20 7.73 2.16 -6.02
C PHE A 20 6.33 2.77 -6.00
N GLN A 21 6.15 4.06 -5.70
CA GLN A 21 4.83 4.69 -5.55
C GLN A 21 3.88 4.46 -6.74
N ASP A 22 4.43 4.35 -7.96
CA ASP A 22 3.66 4.12 -9.20
C ASP A 22 3.56 2.63 -9.58
N ASP A 23 4.31 1.74 -8.93
CA ASP A 23 4.27 0.29 -9.13
C ASP A 23 3.47 -0.40 -8.02
N PHE A 24 2.17 -0.33 -8.20
CA PHE A 24 1.16 -0.93 -7.33
C PHE A 24 1.33 -2.45 -7.10
N SER A 25 1.84 -3.21 -8.06
CA SER A 25 2.07 -4.64 -7.89
C SER A 25 3.22 -4.89 -6.90
N THR A 26 4.27 -4.08 -7.02
CA THR A 26 5.41 -4.11 -6.11
C THR A 26 5.01 -3.60 -4.72
N LEU A 27 4.26 -2.50 -4.63
CA LEU A 27 3.71 -2.01 -3.35
C LEU A 27 2.86 -3.08 -2.67
N TYR A 28 1.95 -3.74 -3.38
CA TYR A 28 1.13 -4.81 -2.81
C TYR A 28 1.99 -5.98 -2.27
N SER A 29 3.08 -6.30 -2.96
CA SER A 29 4.06 -7.30 -2.47
C SER A 29 4.77 -6.82 -1.20
N CYS A 30 5.22 -5.56 -1.17
CA CYS A 30 5.83 -4.90 -0.01
C CYS A 30 4.89 -4.89 1.21
N PHE A 31 3.60 -4.63 1.01
CA PHE A 31 2.59 -4.62 2.06
C PHE A 31 2.53 -5.94 2.84
N GLN A 32 2.86 -7.07 2.18
CA GLN A 32 2.80 -8.41 2.76
C GLN A 32 4.10 -8.87 3.44
N VAL A 33 5.20 -8.11 3.34
CA VAL A 33 6.52 -8.54 3.84
C VAL A 33 6.57 -8.63 5.36
N ASN A 34 6.21 -7.56 6.07
CA ASN A 34 6.15 -7.50 7.53
C ASN A 34 5.35 -6.27 8.01
N LYS A 35 5.17 -6.14 9.34
CA LYS A 35 4.38 -5.05 9.94
C LYS A 35 4.92 -3.64 9.65
N LEU A 36 6.23 -3.46 9.53
CA LEU A 36 6.82 -2.15 9.20
C LEU A 36 6.50 -1.77 7.76
N TRP A 37 6.79 -2.67 6.82
CA TRP A 37 6.54 -2.44 5.39
C TRP A 37 5.05 -2.27 5.10
N SER A 38 4.18 -3.07 5.74
CA SER A 38 2.73 -2.91 5.69
C SER A 38 2.30 -1.50 6.08
N ARG A 39 2.78 -0.98 7.23
CA ARG A 39 2.43 0.37 7.71
C ARG A 39 2.92 1.47 6.77
N LEU A 40 4.12 1.35 6.23
CA LEU A 40 4.71 2.35 5.35
C LEU A 40 4.07 2.35 3.96
N THR A 41 3.52 1.21 3.52
CA THR A 41 2.92 1.05 2.19
C THR A 41 1.46 1.52 2.12
N ILE A 42 0.72 1.49 3.24
CA ILE A 42 -0.70 1.89 3.31
C ILE A 42 -0.96 3.26 2.66
N PRO A 43 -0.21 4.34 2.95
CA PRO A 43 -0.47 5.65 2.35
C PRO A 43 -0.43 5.64 0.82
N PHE A 44 0.45 4.83 0.22
CA PHE A 44 0.61 4.74 -1.23
C PHE A 44 -0.52 3.92 -1.88
N ILE A 45 -0.91 2.79 -1.27
CA ILE A 45 -1.99 1.94 -1.81
C ILE A 45 -3.36 2.63 -1.70
N TRP A 46 -3.58 3.39 -0.61
CA TRP A 46 -4.85 4.02 -0.31
C TRP A 46 -4.95 5.48 -0.78
N GLU A 47 -3.94 6.00 -1.49
CA GLU A 47 -4.02 7.33 -2.10
C GLU A 47 -5.19 7.39 -3.10
N ASP A 48 -5.35 6.35 -3.91
CA ASP A 48 -6.55 6.12 -4.73
C ASP A 48 -6.91 4.62 -4.70
N PRO A 49 -7.79 4.19 -3.78
CA PRO A 49 -8.17 2.79 -3.63
C PRO A 49 -8.94 2.23 -4.84
N PHE A 50 -9.44 3.10 -5.74
CA PHE A 50 -10.22 2.72 -6.92
C PHE A 50 -9.44 2.86 -8.23
N SER A 51 -8.27 3.51 -8.22
CA SER A 51 -7.32 3.55 -9.36
C SER A 51 -6.87 2.15 -9.80
N PHE A 52 -6.99 1.18 -8.89
CA PHE A 52 -6.49 -0.17 -9.04
C PHE A 52 -7.35 -0.95 -10.04
N LYS A 53 -7.04 -0.79 -11.32
CA LYS A 53 -7.72 -1.51 -12.39
C LYS A 53 -7.25 -2.96 -12.50
N GLN A 54 -7.33 -3.74 -11.43
CA GLN A 54 -7.06 -5.18 -11.51
C GLN A 54 -8.32 -5.95 -11.96
N PRO A 55 -8.29 -6.65 -13.11
CA PRO A 55 -9.48 -7.19 -13.77
C PRO A 55 -10.09 -8.45 -13.15
N LYS A 56 -9.80 -8.79 -11.89
CA LYS A 56 -10.20 -10.09 -11.34
C LYS A 56 -11.34 -10.08 -10.31
N ASN A 57 -11.61 -8.98 -9.61
CA ASN A 57 -12.57 -8.97 -8.50
C ASN A 57 -13.46 -7.70 -8.42
N TYR A 58 -13.71 -7.04 -9.56
CA TYR A 58 -14.59 -5.86 -9.59
C TYR A 58 -15.98 -6.12 -9.04
N ASN A 59 -16.49 -7.36 -9.09
CA ASN A 59 -17.82 -7.70 -8.58
C ASN A 59 -18.04 -7.31 -7.11
N TYR A 60 -17.00 -7.40 -6.26
CA TYR A 60 -17.13 -7.04 -4.84
C TYR A 60 -17.08 -5.52 -4.62
N ILE A 61 -16.18 -4.83 -5.34
CA ILE A 61 -16.06 -3.37 -5.26
C ILE A 61 -17.31 -2.72 -5.85
N GLU A 62 -17.79 -3.21 -7.00
CA GLU A 62 -19.00 -2.78 -7.67
C GLU A 62 -20.24 -3.02 -6.80
N ALA A 63 -20.38 -4.20 -6.18
CA ALA A 63 -21.46 -4.45 -5.23
C ALA A 63 -21.40 -3.51 -4.02
N TYR A 64 -20.20 -3.22 -3.50
CA TYR A 64 -20.00 -2.30 -2.39
C TYR A 64 -20.33 -0.84 -2.76
N LEU A 65 -19.93 -0.40 -3.95
CA LEU A 65 -20.27 0.93 -4.49
C LEU A 65 -21.78 1.07 -4.75
N PHE A 66 -22.41 0.04 -5.33
CA PHE A 66 -23.87 -0.01 -5.54
C PHE A 66 -24.64 0.06 -4.22
N LEU A 67 -24.16 -0.61 -3.17
CA LEU A 67 -24.76 -0.54 -1.83
C LEU A 67 -24.62 0.83 -1.16
N LEU A 68 -23.67 1.66 -1.61
CA LEU A 68 -23.39 2.99 -1.07
C LEU A 68 -24.05 4.12 -1.88
N ASP A 69 -24.86 3.81 -2.89
CA ASP A 69 -25.51 4.78 -3.80
C ASP A 69 -24.52 5.81 -4.42
N ILE A 70 -23.31 5.37 -4.78
CA ILE A 70 -22.37 6.12 -5.64
C ILE A 70 -22.55 5.72 -7.10
#